data_AF-A0ABC9WAM6-F1
#
_entry.id   AF-A0ABC9WAM6-F1
#
_cell.length_a   1.000
_cell.length_b   1.000
_cell.length_c   1.000
_cell.angle_alpha   90.00
_cell.angle_beta   90.00
_cell.angle_gamma   90.00
#
_symmetry.space_group_name_H-M   'P 1'
#
loop_
_entity.id
_entity.type
_entity.pdbx_description
1 polymer ?
#
loop_
_entity_poly.entity_id
_entity_poly.type
_entity_poly.pdbx_seq_one_letter_code
_entity_poly.pdbx_strand_id
1 'polypeptide(L)'
;MWKKGLATWEEYRNVVRVRRDEMRKAKAQLELKLSRNIKDNKKGFFKYISSKRKTRENVSPLLNEVGALVMEEDTEKVELLNAFFALVFTAKASPQETQTLEVGEKVWRKEDLLLVEEDRVREHLGKLDTHKSIAPDGMHS
;
A
#
# COMPACT_ATOMS: atom_id res chain seq x y z
N MET A 1 1.40 -50.14 -15.66
CA MET A 1 2.53 -49.64 -16.45
C MET A 1 2.34 -48.14 -16.65
N TRP A 2 2.96 -47.27 -15.85
CA TRP A 2 2.85 -45.82 -15.99
C TRP A 2 4.03 -45.31 -16.81
N LYS A 3 3.78 -44.66 -17.96
CA LYS A 3 4.85 -44.09 -18.76
C LYS A 3 5.37 -42.82 -18.08
N LYS A 4 6.59 -42.88 -17.57
CA LYS A 4 7.34 -41.73 -17.04
C LYS A 4 7.70 -40.82 -18.22
N GLY A 5 7.09 -39.64 -18.28
CA GLY A 5 7.34 -38.64 -19.31
C GLY A 5 8.79 -38.13 -19.24
N LEU A 6 9.43 -38.08 -20.40
CA LEU A 6 10.77 -37.56 -20.66
C LEU A 6 10.75 -36.02 -20.67
N ALA A 7 10.54 -35.39 -19.52
CA ALA A 7 10.82 -33.97 -19.37
C ALA A 7 11.83 -33.82 -18.22
N THR A 8 13.02 -33.31 -18.52
CA THR A 8 14.01 -33.02 -17.48
C THR A 8 13.53 -31.84 -16.64
N TRP A 9 13.90 -31.79 -15.36
CA TRP A 9 13.60 -30.67 -14.48
C TRP A 9 14.04 -29.31 -15.08
N GLU A 10 15.11 -29.35 -15.86
CA GLU A 10 15.69 -28.20 -16.54
C GLU A 10 14.80 -27.69 -17.69
N GLU A 11 14.22 -28.59 -18.48
CA GLU A 11 13.22 -28.25 -19.50
C GLU A 11 11.98 -27.61 -18.88
N TYR A 12 11.47 -28.15 -17.77
CA TYR A 12 10.35 -27.55 -17.04
C TYR A 12 10.68 -26.11 -16.60
N ARG A 13 11.86 -25.92 -16.00
CA ARG A 13 12.31 -24.59 -15.53
C ARG A 13 12.47 -23.61 -16.69
N ASN A 14 12.97 -24.08 -17.83
CA ASN A 14 13.10 -23.27 -19.04
C ASN A 14 11.73 -22.83 -19.57
N VAL A 15 10.76 -23.75 -19.67
CA VAL A 15 9.40 -23.44 -20.10
C VAL A 15 8.73 -22.39 -19.19
N VAL A 16 8.88 -22.52 -17.87
CA VAL A 16 8.35 -21.52 -16.92
C VAL A 16 9.01 -20.16 -17.11
N ARG A 17 10.34 -20.13 -17.32
CA ARG A 17 11.09 -18.88 -17.58
C ARG A 17 10.59 -18.19 -18.85
N VAL A 18 10.51 -18.93 -19.95
CA VAL A 18 10.05 -18.40 -21.26
C VAL A 18 8.64 -17.81 -21.14
N ARG A 19 7.69 -18.54 -20.54
CA ARG A 19 6.33 -18.03 -20.33
C ARG A 19 6.31 -16.74 -19.50
N ARG A 20 7.13 -16.68 -18.46
CA ARG A 20 7.20 -15.49 -17.61
C ARG A 20 7.79 -14.30 -18.36
N ASP A 21 8.78 -14.53 -19.20
CA ASP A 21 9.38 -13.50 -20.06
C ASP A 21 8.39 -13.00 -21.11
N GLU A 22 7.65 -13.90 -21.77
CA GLU A 22 6.58 -13.55 -22.71
C GLU A 22 5.50 -12.70 -22.04
N MET A 23 5.04 -13.08 -20.84
CA MET A 23 4.09 -12.30 -20.06
C MET A 23 4.62 -10.91 -19.72
N ARG A 24 5.90 -10.78 -19.34
CA ARG A 24 6.52 -9.47 -19.08
C ARG A 24 6.60 -8.62 -20.35
N LYS A 25 6.96 -9.22 -21.48
CA LYS A 25 7.02 -8.52 -22.78
C LYS A 25 5.64 -8.03 -23.22
N ALA A 26 4.63 -8.89 -23.15
CA ALA A 26 3.24 -8.52 -23.48
C ALA A 26 2.73 -7.39 -22.58
N LYS A 27 3.04 -7.44 -21.28
CA LYS A 27 2.71 -6.36 -20.34
C LYS A 27 3.41 -5.05 -20.71
N ALA A 28 4.71 -5.07 -20.99
CA ALA A 28 5.46 -3.88 -21.36
C ALA A 28 4.94 -3.26 -22.68
N GLN A 29 4.56 -4.08 -23.66
CA GLN A 29 3.95 -3.62 -24.91
C GLN A 29 2.60 -2.94 -24.68
N LEU A 30 1.75 -3.51 -23.81
CA LEU A 30 0.48 -2.89 -23.43
C LEU A 30 0.69 -1.52 -22.76
N GLU A 31 1.61 -1.45 -21.79
CA GLU A 31 1.94 -0.22 -21.07
C GLU A 31 2.49 0.85 -22.02
N LEU A 32 3.39 0.46 -22.93
CA LEU A 32 3.92 1.36 -23.96
C LEU A 32 2.81 1.90 -24.88
N LYS A 33 1.86 1.05 -25.30
CA LYS A 33 0.72 1.46 -26.13
C LYS A 33 -0.16 2.46 -25.38
N LEU A 34 -0.44 2.22 -24.10
CA LEU A 34 -1.26 3.12 -23.28
C LEU A 34 -0.58 4.47 -23.09
N SER A 35 0.72 4.48 -22.80
CA SER A 35 1.50 5.72 -22.60
C SER A 35 1.60 6.54 -23.89
N ARG A 36 1.84 5.90 -25.04
CA ARG A 36 1.92 6.58 -26.34
C ARG A 36 0.59 7.22 -26.74
N ASN A 37 -0.52 6.54 -26.48
CA ASN A 37 -1.86 7.01 -26.83
C ASN A 37 -2.52 7.82 -25.70
N ILE A 38 -1.75 8.39 -24.76
CA ILE A 38 -2.33 9.12 -23.64
C ILE A 38 -3.12 10.35 -24.10
N LYS A 39 -2.71 11.01 -25.20
CA LYS A 39 -3.43 12.18 -25.74
C LYS A 39 -4.81 11.80 -26.26
N ASP A 40 -4.89 10.71 -27.01
CA ASP A 40 -6.11 10.27 -27.70
C ASP A 40 -7.01 9.39 -26.80
N ASN A 41 -6.42 8.70 -25.83
CA ASN A 41 -7.11 7.76 -24.94
C ASN A 41 -6.69 7.92 -23.47
N LYS A 42 -6.88 9.12 -22.92
CA LYS A 42 -6.65 9.41 -21.48
C LYS A 42 -7.40 8.42 -20.58
N LYS A 43 -8.67 8.12 -20.91
CA LYS A 43 -9.53 7.23 -20.12
C LYS A 43 -8.95 5.82 -20.00
N GLY A 44 -8.42 5.25 -21.08
CA GLY A 44 -7.79 3.94 -21.08
C GLY A 44 -6.55 3.88 -20.19
N PHE A 45 -5.72 4.92 -20.23
CA PHE A 45 -4.52 5.03 -19.39
C PHE A 45 -4.88 5.06 -17.90
N PHE A 46 -5.77 5.98 -17.49
CA PHE A 46 -6.16 6.08 -16.07
C PHE A 46 -6.92 4.85 -15.56
N LYS A 47 -7.72 4.19 -16.42
CA LYS A 47 -8.36 2.90 -16.09
C LYS A 47 -7.34 1.80 -15.83
N TYR A 48 -6.26 1.75 -16.62
CA TYR A 48 -5.18 0.79 -16.37
C TYR A 48 -4.49 1.07 -15.03
N ILE A 49 -4.13 2.32 -14.77
CA ILE A 49 -3.49 2.72 -13.50
C ILE A 49 -4.38 2.37 -12.30
N SER A 50 -5.68 2.70 -12.35
CA SER A 50 -6.60 2.35 -11.26
C SER A 50 -6.73 0.84 -11.05
N SER A 51 -6.74 0.04 -12.12
CA SER A 51 -6.76 -1.42 -12.01
C SER A 51 -5.49 -2.03 -11.39
N LYS A 52 -4.37 -1.29 -11.35
CA LYS A 52 -3.09 -1.72 -10.77
C LYS A 52 -2.87 -1.24 -9.34
N ARG A 53 -3.68 -0.30 -8.84
CA ARG A 53 -3.60 0.15 -7.45
C ARG A 53 -4.07 -0.97 -6.51
N LYS A 54 -3.33 -1.19 -5.42
CA LYS A 54 -3.65 -2.21 -4.40
C LYS A 54 -4.84 -1.77 -3.54
N THR A 55 -4.90 -0.49 -3.21
CA THR A 55 -5.99 0.09 -2.42
C THR A 55 -7.13 0.46 -3.36
N ARG A 56 -8.28 -0.19 -3.16
CA ARG A 56 -9.58 0.20 -3.75
C ARG A 56 -10.34 1.16 -2.85
N GLU A 57 -9.76 1.57 -1.73
CA GLU A 57 -10.37 2.53 -0.81
C GLU A 57 -10.38 3.88 -1.51
N ASN A 58 -11.52 4.15 -2.12
CA ASN A 58 -12.02 5.50 -2.27
C ASN A 58 -12.10 6.07 -0.85
N VAL A 59 -11.92 7.39 -0.70
CA VAL A 59 -12.38 8.06 0.52
C VAL A 59 -13.81 7.59 0.77
N SER A 60 -14.03 6.91 1.90
CA SER A 60 -15.37 6.46 2.29
C SER A 60 -16.29 7.66 2.23
N PRO A 61 -17.53 7.51 1.74
CA PRO A 61 -18.50 8.59 1.85
C PRO A 61 -18.50 9.12 3.28
N LEU A 62 -18.39 10.44 3.41
CA LEU A 62 -18.40 11.07 4.72
C LEU A 62 -19.73 10.72 5.38
N LEU A 63 -19.65 10.13 6.57
CA LEU A 63 -20.80 9.84 7.42
C LEU A 63 -20.91 10.97 8.44
N ASN A 64 -22.11 11.50 8.64
CA ASN A 64 -22.36 12.48 9.70
C ASN A 64 -22.29 11.82 11.09
N GLU A 65 -22.45 12.60 12.15
CA GLU A 65 -22.44 12.12 13.55
C GLU A 65 -23.43 10.96 13.81
N VAL A 66 -24.50 10.87 13.01
CA VAL A 66 -25.56 9.85 13.12
C VAL A 66 -25.27 8.62 12.26
N GLY A 67 -24.09 8.55 11.61
CA GLY A 67 -23.71 7.43 10.74
C GLY A 67 -24.46 7.39 9.41
N ALA A 68 -25.20 8.44 9.06
CA ALA A 68 -25.87 8.57 7.77
C ALA A 68 -24.90 9.15 6.72
N LEU A 69 -25.02 8.68 5.49
CA LEU A 69 -24.33 9.28 4.34
C LEU A 69 -24.64 10.77 4.28
N VAL A 70 -23.61 11.62 4.21
CA VAL A 70 -23.79 13.04 3.90
C VAL A 70 -24.35 13.15 2.49
N MET A 71 -25.66 13.25 2.41
CA MET A 71 -26.45 13.33 1.19
C MET A 71 -26.92 14.77 1.06
N GLU A 72 -26.14 15.60 0.38
CA GLU A 72 -26.58 16.58 -0.64
C GLU A 72 -25.76 17.87 -0.66
N GLU A 73 -25.41 18.47 0.47
CA GLU A 73 -24.80 19.80 0.45
C GLU A 73 -23.26 19.78 0.56
N ASP A 74 -22.58 20.48 -0.34
CA ASP A 74 -21.11 20.60 -0.29
C ASP A 74 -20.64 21.40 0.93
N THR A 75 -21.46 22.31 1.45
CA THR A 75 -21.24 23.06 2.70
C THR A 75 -21.10 22.10 3.89
N GLU A 76 -22.04 21.18 4.07
CA GLU A 76 -22.05 20.19 5.15
C GLU A 76 -20.81 19.29 5.11
N LYS A 77 -20.38 18.88 3.91
CA LYS A 77 -19.15 18.08 3.73
C LYS A 77 -17.90 18.84 4.16
N VAL A 78 -17.82 20.15 3.84
CA VAL A 78 -16.69 21.00 4.18
C VAL A 78 -16.63 21.23 5.69
N GLU A 79 -17.76 21.50 6.34
CA GLU A 79 -17.82 21.69 7.79
C GLU A 79 -17.42 20.41 8.54
N LEU A 80 -17.94 19.25 8.13
CA LEU A 80 -17.58 17.97 8.72
C LEU A 80 -16.10 17.64 8.55
N LEU A 81 -15.54 17.88 7.36
CA LEU A 81 -14.10 17.71 7.11
C LEU A 81 -13.26 18.64 7.98
N ASN A 82 -13.66 19.92 8.08
CA ASN A 82 -12.93 20.91 8.86
C ASN A 82 -12.96 20.57 10.36
N ALA A 83 -14.12 20.13 10.87
CA ALA A 83 -14.27 19.64 12.25
C ALA A 83 -13.41 18.40 12.52
N PHE A 84 -13.39 17.42 11.60
CA PHE A 84 -12.54 16.24 11.70
C PHE A 84 -11.06 16.60 11.69
N PHE A 85 -10.64 17.49 10.79
CA PHE A 85 -9.28 18.01 10.75
C PHE A 85 -8.91 18.70 12.06
N ALA A 86 -9.76 19.61 12.56
CA ALA A 86 -9.54 20.29 13.82
C ALA A 86 -9.41 19.28 14.98
N LEU A 87 -10.26 18.25 15.03
CA LEU A 87 -10.22 17.23 16.08
C LEU A 87 -8.87 16.48 16.11
N VAL A 88 -8.35 16.08 14.94
CA VAL A 88 -7.04 15.41 14.82
C VAL A 88 -5.90 16.27 15.39
N PHE A 89 -6.00 17.59 15.25
CA PHE A 89 -4.97 18.52 15.74
C PHE A 89 -5.23 19.07 17.15
N THR A 90 -6.45 18.96 17.67
CA THR A 90 -6.86 19.53 18.98
C THR A 90 -6.92 18.47 20.10
N ALA A 91 -6.66 17.19 19.81
CA ALA A 91 -6.65 16.07 20.76
C ALA A 91 -5.52 16.08 21.81
N LYS A 92 -5.15 17.24 22.34
CA LYS A 92 -4.23 17.43 23.46
C LYS A 92 -4.74 18.49 24.44
N ALA A 93 -5.89 18.27 25.09
CA ALA A 93 -6.25 19.04 26.29
C ALA A 93 -7.40 18.48 27.16
N SER A 94 -7.57 17.18 27.36
CA SER A 94 -8.25 16.69 28.60
C SER A 94 -8.08 15.18 28.81
N PRO A 95 -7.85 14.72 30.05
CA PRO A 95 -7.87 13.30 30.39
C PRO A 95 -9.24 12.91 30.96
N GLN A 96 -10.32 12.87 30.18
CA GLN A 96 -11.49 12.04 30.50
C GLN A 96 -12.55 12.06 29.38
N GLU A 97 -13.14 10.88 29.15
CA GLU A 97 -14.25 10.54 28.26
C GLU A 97 -13.93 10.34 26.77
N THR A 98 -13.16 9.29 26.50
CA THR A 98 -13.33 8.51 25.27
C THR A 98 -14.71 7.85 25.30
N GLN A 99 -15.72 8.49 24.73
CA GLN A 99 -16.91 7.76 24.27
C GLN A 99 -16.45 6.85 23.13
N THR A 100 -16.46 5.55 23.42
CA THR A 100 -16.15 4.48 22.49
C THR A 100 -17.11 4.56 21.31
N LEU A 101 -16.65 5.18 20.23
CA LEU A 101 -17.22 4.98 18.91
C LEU A 101 -16.72 3.61 18.47
N GLU A 102 -17.50 2.56 18.72
CA GLU A 102 -17.26 1.22 18.17
C GLU A 102 -17.45 1.25 16.64
N VAL A 103 -16.52 1.92 15.94
CA VAL A 103 -16.15 1.55 14.59
C VAL A 103 -15.37 0.27 14.76
N GLY A 104 -15.98 -0.84 14.33
CA GLY A 104 -15.47 -2.20 14.51
C GLY A 104 -13.95 -2.25 14.57
N GLU A 105 -13.43 -2.24 15.80
CA GLU A 105 -12.03 -2.46 16.07
C GLU A 105 -11.78 -3.90 15.63
N LYS A 106 -11.27 -4.06 14.41
CA LYS A 106 -10.19 -5.02 14.25
C LYS A 106 -9.12 -4.55 15.22
N VAL A 107 -9.17 -5.13 16.41
CA VAL A 107 -8.10 -5.12 17.39
C VAL A 107 -6.86 -5.45 16.59
N TRP A 108 -6.10 -4.41 16.26
CA TRP A 108 -4.71 -4.58 15.89
C TRP A 108 -4.09 -5.12 17.16
N ARG A 109 -4.02 -6.44 17.20
CA ARG A 109 -3.23 -7.22 18.13
C ARG A 109 -1.93 -6.44 18.30
N LYS A 110 -1.57 -6.12 19.54
CA LYS A 110 -0.35 -5.36 19.91
C LYS A 110 0.92 -6.02 19.33
N GLU A 111 0.78 -7.26 18.88
CA GLU A 111 1.73 -8.08 18.12
C GLU A 111 1.99 -7.58 16.68
N ASP A 112 1.12 -6.77 16.06
CA ASP A 112 1.30 -6.17 14.72
C ASP A 112 2.09 -4.86 14.76
N LEU A 113 2.21 -4.23 15.93
CA LEU A 113 3.31 -3.30 16.18
C LEU A 113 4.53 -4.17 16.38
N LEU A 114 5.18 -4.50 15.25
CA LEU A 114 6.44 -5.23 15.16
C LEU A 114 7.26 -4.98 16.43
N LEU A 115 7.26 -5.97 17.32
CA LEU A 115 8.18 -6.05 18.43
C LEU A 115 9.56 -6.17 17.79
N VAL A 116 10.13 -5.03 17.45
CA VAL A 116 11.51 -4.92 17.05
C VAL A 116 12.28 -5.32 18.30
N GLU A 117 12.75 -6.56 18.26
CA GLU A 117 13.61 -7.13 19.29
C GLU A 117 14.89 -6.31 19.32
N GLU A 118 15.10 -5.58 20.41
CA GLU A 118 16.23 -4.66 20.58
C GLU A 118 17.59 -5.32 20.32
N ASP A 119 17.69 -6.61 20.66
CA ASP A 119 18.89 -7.42 20.40
C ASP A 119 19.15 -7.63 18.90
N ARG A 120 18.11 -7.76 18.07
CA ARG A 120 18.28 -7.83 16.60
C ARG A 120 18.77 -6.52 16.03
N VAL A 121 18.34 -5.37 16.59
CA VAL A 121 18.81 -4.05 16.15
C VAL A 121 20.26 -3.82 16.57
N ARG A 122 20.63 -4.19 17.81
CA ARG A 122 22.01 -4.12 18.31
C ARG A 122 22.97 -4.99 17.50
N GLU A 123 22.55 -6.20 17.13
CA GLU A 123 23.36 -7.09 16.28
C GLU A 123 23.65 -6.47 14.90
N HIS A 124 22.67 -5.79 14.29
CA HIS A 124 22.85 -5.14 12.99
C HIS A 124 23.72 -3.88 13.09
N LEU A 125 23.54 -3.06 14.13
CA LEU A 125 24.36 -1.88 14.37
C LEU A 125 25.84 -2.24 14.63
N GLY A 126 26.10 -3.36 15.32
CA GLY A 126 27.46 -3.85 15.56
C GLY A 126 28.18 -4.38 14.31
N LYS A 127 27.43 -4.65 13.22
CA LYS A 127 27.98 -5.08 11.93
C LYS A 127 28.26 -3.91 10.97
N LEU A 128 27.95 -2.67 11.37
CA LEU A 128 28.25 -1.49 10.58
C LEU A 128 29.77 -1.24 10.55
N ASP A 129 30.30 -1.06 9.34
CA ASP A 129 31.73 -0.81 9.13
C ASP A 129 32.03 0.68 9.32
N THR A 130 32.70 1.01 10.42
CA THR A 130 33.07 2.39 10.79
C THR A 130 34.15 3.00 9.89
N HIS A 131 34.78 2.19 9.02
CA HIS A 131 35.79 2.67 8.08
C HIS A 131 35.20 3.06 6.70
N LYS A 132 33.88 2.89 6.49
CA LYS A 132 33.21 3.34 5.27
C LYS A 132 32.76 4.79 5.37
N SER A 133 32.63 5.43 4.21
CA SER A 133 32.10 6.79 4.08
C SER A 133 30.64 6.89 4.56
N ILE A 134 30.33 7.97 5.28
CA ILE A 134 28.99 8.32 5.76
C ILE A 134 28.05 8.59 4.58
N ALA A 135 26.82 8.07 4.65
CA ALA A 135 25.78 8.41 3.67
C ALA A 135 25.22 9.83 3.93
N PRO A 136 24.49 10.43 2.97
CA PRO A 136 23.94 11.79 3.10
C PRO A 136 22.95 11.98 4.25
N ASP A 137 22.39 10.88 4.76
CA ASP A 137 21.51 10.82 5.93
C ASP A 137 22.29 10.72 7.26
N GLY A 138 23.62 10.70 7.21
CA GLY A 138 24.48 10.63 8.39
C GLY A 138 24.70 9.23 8.94
N MET A 139 24.33 8.17 8.21
CA MET A 139 24.50 6.78 8.66
C MET A 139 25.67 6.09 7.93
N HIS A 140 26.45 5.27 8.65
CA HIS A 140 27.42 4.34 8.05
C HIS A 140 26.69 3.05 7.63
N SER A 141 27.15 2.40 6.55
CA SER A 141 26.50 1.23 5.92
C SER A 141 27.28 -0.08 6.04
#